data_AF-A0AA97I3W6-F1
#
_entry.id   AF-A0AA97I3W6-F1
#
_cell.length_a   1.000
_cell.length_b   1.000
_cell.length_c   1.000
_cell.angle_alpha   90.00
_cell.angle_beta   90.00
_cell.angle_gamma   90.00
#
_symmetry.space_group_name_H-M   'P 1'
#
loop_
_entity.id
_entity.type
_entity.pdbx_description
1 polymer ?
#
loop_
_entity_poly.entity_id
_entity_poly.type
_entity_poly.pdbx_seq_one_letter_code
_entity_poly.pdbx_strand_id
1 'polypeptide(L)'
;MNDYIQKGISLLEQLIDYALILPQKALSGDLFAIMICLISVYILAVSIKKFTKYIILGLKKLIVLIIITIALFIFVQDFLFRILTDGFTVDTLIFGFAGFVCGIVGLIIAISTVVRAVKKYREHKDKIEKHPVLSDEKILQVKEYSETEQYVQIPYMPDKLSRFAKDNSIGMVLIYLIIAEFGIFSSKTIPAVNALTGLSFFLIFIIFAVIFIKLTYVNYFTGLKHLLFALILGFILSILLGYFWGGIPLKILLSIQYFATDALVALITGLSLSLFMSSKGK
;
A
#
# COMPACT_ATOMS: atom_id res chain seq x y z
N MET A 1 -28.13 -41.90 -4.84
CA MET A 1 -27.13 -40.84 -4.56
C MET A 1 -27.00 -39.85 -5.73
N ASN A 2 -27.10 -40.29 -6.98
CA ASN A 2 -27.03 -39.41 -8.17
C ASN A 2 -28.22 -38.43 -8.31
N ASP A 3 -29.44 -38.88 -8.02
CA ASP A 3 -30.66 -38.03 -8.15
C ASP A 3 -30.66 -36.79 -7.24
N TYR A 4 -30.13 -36.91 -6.02
CA TYR A 4 -30.09 -35.79 -5.07
C TYR A 4 -29.09 -34.72 -5.48
N ILE A 5 -27.97 -35.11 -6.11
CA ILE A 5 -26.96 -34.19 -6.63
C ILE A 5 -27.52 -33.49 -7.87
N GLN A 6 -28.16 -34.22 -8.78
CA GLN A 6 -28.73 -33.68 -10.01
C GLN A 6 -29.89 -32.71 -9.72
N LYS A 7 -30.72 -33.00 -8.71
CA LYS A 7 -31.78 -32.09 -8.24
C LYS A 7 -31.24 -30.87 -7.49
N GLY A 8 -30.10 -30.98 -6.83
CA GLY A 8 -29.42 -29.85 -6.20
C GLY A 8 -28.84 -28.87 -7.21
N ILE A 9 -28.27 -29.38 -8.32
CA ILE A 9 -27.71 -28.56 -9.40
C ILE A 9 -28.82 -27.82 -10.15
N SER A 10 -29.94 -28.47 -10.46
CA SER A 10 -31.05 -27.81 -11.17
C SER A 10 -31.73 -26.70 -10.34
N LEU A 11 -31.81 -26.88 -9.02
CA LEU A 11 -32.29 -25.82 -8.12
C LEU A 11 -31.32 -24.64 -8.03
N LEU A 12 -30.01 -24.90 -8.09
CA LEU A 12 -28.99 -23.85 -8.11
C LEU A 12 -29.08 -23.02 -9.40
N GLU A 13 -29.23 -23.67 -10.56
CA GLU A 13 -29.38 -22.98 -11.85
C GLU A 13 -30.62 -22.08 -11.86
N GLN A 14 -31.77 -22.59 -11.39
CA GLN A 14 -32.99 -21.80 -11.29
C GLN A 14 -32.84 -20.58 -10.35
N LEU A 15 -32.09 -20.72 -9.26
CA LEU A 15 -31.79 -19.61 -8.35
C LEU A 15 -30.86 -18.57 -8.97
N ILE A 16 -29.86 -19.01 -9.74
CA ILE A 16 -28.93 -18.12 -10.45
C ILE A 16 -29.68 -17.32 -11.52
N ASP A 17 -30.50 -18.00 -12.33
CA ASP A 17 -31.31 -17.35 -13.37
C ASP A 17 -32.30 -16.35 -12.77
N TYR A 18 -32.94 -16.71 -11.67
CA TYR A 18 -33.84 -15.80 -10.96
C TYR A 18 -33.09 -14.60 -10.35
N ALA A 19 -31.90 -14.81 -9.79
CA ALA A 19 -31.07 -13.74 -9.23
C ALA A 19 -30.61 -12.73 -10.31
N LEU A 20 -30.36 -13.18 -11.54
CA LEU A 20 -29.95 -12.31 -12.65
C LEU A 20 -31.09 -11.42 -13.16
N ILE A 21 -32.33 -11.90 -13.13
CA ILE A 21 -33.52 -11.17 -13.61
C ILE A 21 -34.15 -10.30 -12.49
N LEU A 22 -33.76 -10.54 -11.23
CA LEU A 22 -34.26 -9.83 -10.05
C LEU A 22 -34.20 -8.29 -10.13
N PRO A 23 -33.09 -7.67 -10.60
CA PRO A 23 -33.00 -6.20 -10.69
C PRO A 23 -34.02 -5.63 -11.68
N GLN A 24 -34.26 -6.33 -12.79
CA GLN A 24 -35.21 -5.90 -13.82
C GLN A 24 -36.66 -5.99 -13.31
N LYS A 25 -37.00 -7.04 -12.54
CA LYS A 25 -38.32 -7.17 -11.90
C LYS A 25 -38.57 -6.15 -10.80
N ALA A 26 -37.53 -5.81 -10.02
CA ALA A 26 -37.63 -4.76 -9.02
C ALA A 26 -37.87 -3.39 -9.66
N LEU A 27 -37.20 -3.09 -10.79
CA LEU A 27 -37.41 -1.86 -11.56
C LEU A 27 -38.79 -1.77 -12.21
N SER A 28 -39.41 -2.91 -12.55
CA SER A 28 -40.78 -2.95 -13.07
C SER A 28 -41.87 -2.81 -11.99
N GLY A 29 -41.50 -2.60 -10.72
CA GLY A 29 -42.46 -2.39 -9.63
C GLY A 29 -43.05 -3.66 -9.01
N ASP A 30 -42.44 -4.83 -9.25
CA ASP A 30 -42.86 -6.08 -8.60
C ASP A 30 -42.49 -6.03 -7.10
N LEU A 31 -43.51 -5.99 -6.24
CA LEU A 31 -43.38 -5.86 -4.79
C LEU A 31 -42.59 -7.03 -4.18
N PHE A 32 -42.71 -8.24 -4.74
CA PHE A 32 -41.98 -9.40 -4.25
C PHE A 32 -40.49 -9.32 -4.61
N ALA A 33 -40.18 -8.90 -5.84
CA ALA A 33 -38.80 -8.67 -6.27
C ALA A 33 -38.11 -7.55 -5.47
N ILE A 34 -38.85 -6.47 -5.17
CA ILE A 34 -38.36 -5.36 -4.34
C ILE A 34 -38.02 -5.86 -2.93
N MET A 35 -38.91 -6.66 -2.31
CA MET A 35 -38.69 -7.21 -0.98
C MET A 35 -37.47 -8.14 -0.92
N ILE A 36 -37.31 -9.04 -1.91
CA ILE A 36 -36.12 -9.91 -2.01
C ILE A 36 -34.85 -9.09 -2.21
N CYS A 37 -34.90 -8.04 -3.03
CA CYS A 37 -33.76 -7.15 -3.26
C CYS A 37 -33.33 -6.45 -1.96
N LEU A 38 -34.27 -5.93 -1.18
CA LEU A 38 -34.01 -5.32 0.13
C LEU A 38 -33.40 -6.31 1.13
N ILE A 39 -33.94 -7.53 1.21
CA ILE A 39 -33.40 -8.59 2.07
C ILE A 39 -31.98 -8.96 1.63
N SER A 40 -31.73 -9.09 0.33
CA SER A 40 -30.41 -9.38 -0.24
C SER A 40 -29.41 -8.27 0.11
N VAL A 41 -29.76 -7.00 -0.10
CA VAL A 41 -28.94 -5.84 0.27
C VAL A 41 -28.64 -5.84 1.77
N TYR A 42 -29.62 -6.14 2.62
CA TYR A 42 -29.42 -6.23 4.06
C TYR A 42 -28.46 -7.37 4.45
N ILE A 43 -28.64 -8.57 3.89
CA ILE A 43 -27.72 -9.70 4.11
C ILE A 43 -26.31 -9.35 3.65
N LEU A 44 -26.18 -8.66 2.52
CA LEU A 44 -24.91 -8.24 1.96
C LEU A 44 -24.24 -7.18 2.85
N ALA A 45 -24.99 -6.21 3.36
CA ALA A 45 -24.49 -5.20 4.31
C ALA A 45 -24.03 -5.82 5.64
N VAL A 46 -24.81 -6.76 6.20
CA VAL A 46 -24.43 -7.50 7.43
C VAL A 46 -23.20 -8.38 7.19
N SER A 47 -23.15 -9.03 6.02
CA SER A 47 -21.99 -9.83 5.61
C SER A 47 -20.74 -8.95 5.50
N ILE A 48 -20.82 -7.80 4.83
CA ILE A 48 -19.73 -6.82 4.76
C ILE A 48 -19.29 -6.46 6.18
N LYS A 49 -20.20 -6.07 7.09
CA LYS A 49 -19.83 -5.73 8.49
C LYS A 49 -19.07 -6.85 9.20
N LYS A 50 -19.48 -8.11 9.01
CA LYS A 50 -18.84 -9.29 9.62
C LYS A 50 -17.48 -9.58 8.98
N PHE A 51 -17.40 -9.48 7.66
CA PHE A 51 -16.16 -9.67 6.90
C PHE A 51 -15.17 -8.54 7.10
N THR A 52 -15.60 -7.29 7.31
CA THR A 52 -14.74 -6.13 7.56
C THR A 52 -13.79 -6.38 8.72
N LYS A 53 -14.22 -7.07 9.78
CA LYS A 53 -13.34 -7.43 10.92
C LYS A 53 -12.22 -8.40 10.51
N TYR A 54 -12.52 -9.39 9.68
CA TYR A 54 -11.54 -10.36 9.18
C TYR A 54 -10.64 -9.76 8.09
N ILE A 55 -11.23 -8.92 7.23
CA ILE A 55 -10.57 -8.15 6.19
C ILE A 55 -9.54 -7.20 6.82
N ILE A 56 -9.89 -6.39 7.82
CA ILE A 56 -8.94 -5.42 8.39
C ILE A 56 -7.70 -6.10 9.01
N LEU A 57 -7.85 -7.26 9.64
CA LEU A 57 -6.75 -7.96 10.32
C LEU A 57 -5.85 -8.76 9.36
N GLY A 58 -6.44 -9.42 8.36
CA GLY A 58 -5.72 -10.27 7.41
C GLY A 58 -5.34 -9.58 6.10
N LEU A 59 -6.25 -8.77 5.55
CA LEU A 59 -6.13 -8.20 4.20
C LEU A 59 -4.94 -7.25 4.10
N LYS A 60 -4.64 -6.42 5.10
CA LYS A 60 -3.50 -5.48 5.01
C LYS A 60 -2.16 -6.20 4.82
N LYS A 61 -1.92 -7.29 5.55
CA LYS A 61 -0.67 -8.06 5.47
C LYS A 61 -0.64 -8.96 4.22
N LEU A 62 -1.80 -9.48 3.84
CA LEU A 62 -1.96 -10.31 2.66
C LEU A 62 -1.82 -9.48 1.37
N ILE A 63 -2.37 -8.26 1.31
CA ILE A 63 -2.18 -7.30 0.22
C ILE A 63 -0.69 -6.97 0.06
N VAL A 64 0.02 -6.66 1.15
CA VAL A 64 1.46 -6.36 1.08
C VAL A 64 2.25 -7.54 0.52
N LEU A 65 1.92 -8.77 0.95
CA LEU A 65 2.53 -9.98 0.39
C LEU A 65 2.22 -10.12 -1.11
N ILE A 66 0.97 -9.92 -1.52
CA ILE A 66 0.55 -9.97 -2.93
C ILE A 66 1.31 -8.93 -3.76
N ILE A 67 1.36 -7.67 -3.30
CA ILE A 67 2.06 -6.58 -4.00
C ILE A 67 3.54 -6.91 -4.16
N ILE A 68 4.22 -7.35 -3.10
CA ILE A 68 5.65 -7.70 -3.17
C ILE A 68 5.88 -8.89 -4.11
N THR A 69 4.99 -9.88 -4.09
CA THR A 69 5.08 -11.04 -4.99
C THR A 69 4.90 -10.64 -6.45
N ILE A 70 3.89 -9.80 -6.75
CA ILE A 70 3.64 -9.27 -8.09
C ILE A 70 4.82 -8.41 -8.54
N ALA A 71 5.33 -7.53 -7.68
CA ALA A 71 6.49 -6.68 -7.98
C ALA A 71 7.73 -7.50 -8.31
N LEU A 72 8.01 -8.56 -7.53
CA LEU A 72 9.12 -9.47 -7.80
C LEU A 72 8.92 -10.22 -9.12
N PHE A 73 7.69 -10.65 -9.41
CA PHE A 73 7.37 -11.32 -10.67
C PHE A 73 7.61 -10.40 -11.88
N ILE A 74 7.07 -9.17 -11.84
CA ILE A 74 7.26 -8.17 -12.90
C ILE A 74 8.76 -7.85 -13.06
N PHE A 75 9.48 -7.66 -11.95
CA PHE A 75 10.92 -7.42 -11.96
C PHE A 75 11.68 -8.56 -12.65
N VAL A 76 11.37 -9.82 -12.33
CA VAL A 76 12.02 -10.98 -12.96
C VAL A 76 11.72 -11.02 -14.46
N GLN A 77 10.48 -10.70 -14.88
CA GLN A 77 10.14 -10.62 -16.30
C GLN A 77 10.92 -9.52 -17.02
N ASP A 78 10.98 -8.31 -16.46
CA ASP A 78 11.70 -7.19 -17.06
C ASP A 78 13.22 -7.46 -17.10
N PHE A 79 13.75 -8.06 -16.05
CA PHE A 79 15.15 -8.48 -15.98
C PHE A 79 15.50 -9.52 -17.06
N LEU A 80 14.67 -10.55 -17.22
CA LEU A 80 14.84 -11.55 -18.29
C LEU A 80 14.75 -10.91 -19.66
N PHE A 81 13.78 -10.03 -19.88
CA PHE A 81 13.63 -9.31 -21.14
C PHE A 81 14.89 -8.50 -21.48
N ARG A 82 15.44 -7.77 -20.51
CA ARG A 82 16.68 -7.00 -20.70
C ARG A 82 17.91 -7.86 -20.93
N ILE A 83 18.02 -9.02 -20.29
CA ILE A 83 19.08 -9.99 -20.60
C ILE A 83 18.98 -10.46 -22.06
N LEU A 84 17.75 -10.69 -22.54
CA LEU A 84 17.52 -11.16 -23.90
C LEU A 84 17.77 -10.06 -24.96
N THR A 85 17.49 -8.79 -24.66
CA THR A 85 17.67 -7.68 -25.61
C THR A 85 19.07 -7.09 -25.58
N ASP A 86 19.59 -6.81 -24.38
CA ASP A 86 20.82 -6.03 -24.19
C ASP A 86 22.02 -6.95 -23.92
N GLY A 87 21.77 -8.24 -23.67
CA GLY A 87 22.77 -9.22 -23.30
C GLY A 87 23.22 -9.15 -21.84
N PHE A 88 24.20 -9.98 -21.50
CA PHE A 88 24.84 -9.97 -20.19
C PHE A 88 25.86 -8.84 -20.10
N THR A 89 25.39 -7.62 -19.89
CA THR A 89 26.23 -6.46 -19.59
C THR A 89 26.51 -6.38 -18.09
N VAL A 90 27.60 -5.72 -17.70
CA VAL A 90 27.95 -5.53 -16.28
C VAL A 90 26.84 -4.79 -15.54
N ASP A 91 26.21 -3.82 -16.20
CA ASP A 91 25.11 -3.05 -15.65
C ASP A 91 23.89 -3.95 -15.40
N THR A 92 23.43 -4.72 -16.38
CA THR A 92 22.27 -5.61 -16.19
C THR A 92 22.54 -6.64 -15.10
N LEU A 93 23.78 -7.14 -14.99
CA LEU A 93 24.15 -8.15 -14.01
C LEU A 93 24.18 -7.60 -12.57
N ILE A 94 24.82 -6.45 -12.33
CA ILE A 94 24.90 -5.83 -10.99
C ILE A 94 23.51 -5.39 -10.52
N PHE A 95 22.79 -4.68 -11.38
CA PHE A 95 21.48 -4.12 -11.05
C PHE A 95 20.42 -5.22 -10.93
N GLY A 96 20.43 -6.20 -11.84
CA GLY A 96 19.58 -7.38 -11.75
C GLY A 96 19.78 -8.19 -10.49
N PHE A 97 21.04 -8.47 -10.13
CA PHE A 97 21.36 -9.21 -8.92
C PHE A 97 20.96 -8.45 -7.65
N ALA A 98 21.26 -7.15 -7.58
CA ALA A 98 20.87 -6.30 -6.45
C ALA A 98 19.34 -6.25 -6.28
N GLY A 99 18.60 -6.04 -7.37
CA GLY A 99 17.15 -6.02 -7.36
C GLY A 99 16.54 -7.37 -6.95
N PHE A 100 17.13 -8.48 -7.41
CA PHE A 100 16.70 -9.83 -7.04
C PHE A 100 16.91 -10.12 -5.55
N VAL A 101 18.08 -9.76 -5.00
CA VAL A 101 18.38 -9.89 -3.56
C VAL A 101 17.39 -9.06 -2.73
N CYS A 102 17.18 -7.80 -3.10
CA CYS A 102 16.18 -6.94 -2.44
C CYS A 102 14.77 -7.53 -2.49
N GLY A 103 14.38 -8.07 -3.64
CA GLY A 103 13.10 -8.73 -3.86
C GLY A 103 12.90 -9.95 -2.98
N ILE A 104 13.90 -10.84 -2.90
CA ILE A 104 13.87 -12.02 -2.01
C ILE A 104 13.79 -11.60 -0.54
N VAL A 105 14.61 -10.65 -0.11
CA VAL A 105 14.59 -10.16 1.27
C VAL A 105 13.22 -9.56 1.60
N GLY A 106 12.65 -8.76 0.71
CA GLY A 106 11.29 -8.22 0.84
C GLY A 106 10.23 -9.31 0.96
N LEU A 107 10.31 -10.35 0.14
CA LEU A 107 9.40 -11.49 0.18
C LEU A 107 9.49 -12.26 1.50
N ILE A 108 10.72 -12.53 1.99
CA ILE A 108 10.95 -13.19 3.29
C ILE A 108 10.32 -12.36 4.42
N ILE A 109 10.51 -11.04 4.41
CA ILE A 109 9.91 -10.14 5.42
C ILE A 109 8.38 -10.20 5.34
N ALA A 110 7.81 -10.14 4.15
CA ALA A 110 6.36 -10.20 3.95
C ALA A 110 5.76 -11.52 4.46
N ILE A 111 6.36 -12.65 4.09
CA ILE A 111 5.94 -13.98 4.56
C ILE A 111 6.05 -14.07 6.08
N SER A 112 7.18 -13.66 6.66
CA SER A 112 7.38 -13.70 8.11
C SER A 112 6.34 -12.85 8.86
N THR A 113 5.90 -11.75 8.26
CA THR A 113 4.87 -10.86 8.82
C THR A 113 3.49 -11.51 8.82
N VAL A 114 3.14 -12.24 7.76
CA VAL A 114 1.89 -13.01 7.66
C VAL A 114 1.92 -14.18 8.66
N VAL A 115 3.00 -14.96 8.70
CA VAL A 115 3.15 -16.11 9.62
C VAL A 115 3.05 -15.66 11.08
N ARG A 116 3.74 -14.58 11.46
CA ARG A 116 3.65 -14.02 12.82
C ARG A 116 2.23 -13.51 13.14
N ALA A 117 1.52 -12.95 12.17
CA ALA A 117 0.14 -12.52 12.37
C ALA A 117 -0.79 -13.70 12.68
N VAL A 118 -0.65 -14.79 11.92
CA VAL A 118 -1.42 -16.02 12.12
C VAL A 118 -1.07 -16.65 13.48
N LYS A 119 0.21 -16.73 13.83
CA LYS A 119 0.66 -17.27 15.11
C LYS A 119 0.11 -16.47 16.30
N LYS A 120 0.19 -15.13 16.25
CA LYS A 120 -0.32 -14.24 17.30
C LYS A 120 -1.84 -14.33 17.46
N TYR A 121 -2.57 -14.50 16.36
CA TYR A 121 -4.01 -14.73 16.40
C TYR A 121 -4.36 -16.06 17.08
N ARG A 122 -3.61 -17.13 16.78
CA ARG A 122 -3.77 -18.45 17.41
C ARG A 122 -3.49 -18.41 18.92
N GLU A 123 -2.42 -17.74 19.34
CA GLU A 123 -2.08 -17.57 20.76
C GLU A 123 -3.12 -16.74 21.54
N HIS A 124 -3.77 -15.75 20.92
CA HIS A 124 -4.89 -15.02 21.54
C HIS A 124 -6.15 -15.88 21.66
N LYS A 125 -6.44 -16.70 20.65
CA LYS A 125 -7.58 -17.63 20.70
C LYS A 125 -7.40 -18.68 21.80
N ASP A 126 -6.21 -19.28 21.91
CA ASP A 126 -5.89 -20.30 22.92
C ASP A 126 -5.92 -19.74 24.37
N LYS A 127 -5.65 -18.44 24.57
CA LYS A 127 -5.75 -17.79 25.90
C LYS A 127 -7.19 -17.51 26.32
N ILE A 128 -8.09 -17.22 25.37
CA ILE A 128 -9.51 -16.97 25.62
C ILE A 128 -10.24 -18.30 25.89
N GLU A 129 -9.81 -19.40 25.26
CA GLU A 129 -10.40 -20.73 25.46
C GLU A 129 -9.98 -21.40 26.78
N LYS A 130 -8.84 -21.02 27.37
CA LYS A 130 -8.30 -21.61 28.62
C LYS A 130 -8.70 -20.89 29.91
N HIS A 131 -9.31 -19.72 29.84
CA HIS A 131 -9.87 -19.01 30.99
C HIS A 131 -11.31 -18.56 30.70
N PRO A 132 -12.32 -19.41 30.98
CA PRO A 132 -13.69 -18.94 30.97
C PRO A 132 -13.95 -18.13 32.25
N VAL A 133 -14.59 -16.97 32.09
CA VAL A 133 -15.22 -16.14 33.13
C VAL A 133 -14.32 -15.13 33.86
N LEU A 134 -14.44 -13.83 33.51
CA LEU A 134 -15.18 -12.87 34.34
C LEU A 134 -15.47 -11.52 33.63
N SER A 135 -16.76 -11.18 33.62
CA SER A 135 -17.39 -9.85 33.49
C SER A 135 -17.38 -9.13 32.13
N ASP A 136 -18.54 -9.22 31.46
CA ASP A 136 -19.01 -8.47 30.29
C ASP A 136 -19.28 -6.96 30.55
N GLU A 137 -18.78 -6.38 31.64
CA GLU A 137 -19.24 -5.05 32.09
C GLU A 137 -18.25 -3.90 31.84
N LYS A 138 -17.02 -4.19 31.38
CA LYS A 138 -16.01 -3.14 31.10
C LYS A 138 -15.78 -2.82 29.62
N ILE A 139 -16.47 -3.50 28.70
CA ILE A 139 -16.28 -3.28 27.25
C ILE A 139 -17.09 -2.07 26.74
N LEU A 140 -18.07 -1.56 27.51
CA LEU A 140 -18.93 -0.46 27.07
C LEU A 140 -18.37 0.96 27.27
N GLN A 141 -17.29 1.16 28.03
CA GLN A 141 -16.76 2.53 28.31
C GLN A 141 -15.56 2.95 27.45
N VAL A 142 -15.12 2.15 26.49
CA VAL A 142 -14.03 2.53 25.55
C VAL A 142 -14.58 2.96 24.19
N LYS A 143 -15.90 3.14 24.07
CA LYS A 143 -16.58 3.33 22.78
C LYS A 143 -16.96 4.77 22.44
N GLU A 144 -16.52 5.73 23.23
CA GLU A 144 -16.92 7.12 23.07
C GLU A 144 -15.75 8.04 23.42
N TYR A 145 -14.72 8.09 22.57
CA TYR A 145 -13.92 9.29 22.32
C TYR A 145 -13.01 9.07 21.09
N SER A 146 -13.01 10.08 20.21
CA SER A 146 -12.20 10.30 19.00
C SER A 146 -12.52 9.50 17.73
N GLU A 147 -13.67 9.85 17.12
CA GLU A 147 -13.69 10.15 15.68
C GLU A 147 -12.84 11.40 15.43
N THR A 148 -11.57 11.25 15.04
CA THR A 148 -10.85 12.27 14.25
C THR A 148 -9.60 11.66 13.63
N GLU A 149 -9.53 11.79 12.31
CA GLU A 149 -8.38 11.52 11.45
C GLU A 149 -7.86 10.07 11.39
N GLN A 150 -8.28 9.39 10.32
CA GLN A 150 -7.85 8.06 9.92
C GLN A 150 -6.40 8.08 9.42
N TYR A 151 -5.44 8.13 10.35
CA TYR A 151 -4.03 7.90 10.08
C TYR A 151 -3.82 6.43 9.70
N VAL A 152 -3.07 6.20 8.61
CA VAL A 152 -2.59 4.87 8.23
C VAL A 152 -1.58 4.41 9.29
N GLN A 153 -2.05 3.86 10.40
CA GLN A 153 -1.20 3.14 11.35
C GLN A 153 -0.65 1.90 10.63
N ILE A 154 0.66 1.89 10.38
CA ILE A 154 1.37 0.75 9.80
C ILE A 154 1.49 -0.31 10.91
N PRO A 155 0.80 -1.47 10.84
CA PRO A 155 0.72 -2.39 11.95
C PRO A 155 1.92 -3.33 11.91
N TYR A 156 2.68 -3.31 13.01
CA TYR A 156 3.73 -4.26 13.39
C TYR A 156 5.06 -4.18 12.65
N MET A 157 5.89 -3.20 13.03
CA MET A 157 7.35 -3.32 12.96
C MET A 157 7.88 -4.14 14.15
N PRO A 158 8.91 -4.99 13.98
CA PRO A 158 9.56 -5.69 15.10
C PRO A 158 10.21 -4.69 16.08
N ASP A 159 10.37 -5.04 17.36
CA ASP A 159 10.75 -4.12 18.45
C ASP A 159 12.05 -3.31 18.26
N LYS A 160 12.93 -3.72 17.34
CA LYS A 160 14.12 -2.94 16.96
C LYS A 160 13.82 -1.86 15.92
N LEU A 161 12.82 -2.08 15.07
CA LEU A 161 12.32 -1.17 14.05
C LEU A 161 11.20 -0.26 14.57
N SER A 162 10.49 -0.64 15.64
CA SER A 162 9.51 0.24 16.30
C SER A 162 10.14 1.48 16.93
N ARG A 163 11.44 1.42 17.31
CA ARG A 163 12.22 2.61 17.69
C ARG A 163 12.54 3.52 16.49
N PHE A 164 12.67 2.95 15.29
CA PHE A 164 12.84 3.65 14.02
C PHE A 164 11.53 4.16 13.41
N ALA A 165 10.38 3.69 13.91
CA ALA A 165 9.04 4.07 13.48
C ALA A 165 8.23 4.74 14.60
N LYS A 166 8.90 5.21 15.65
CA LYS A 166 8.30 6.07 16.69
C LYS A 166 7.88 7.39 16.04
N ASP A 167 6.82 8.04 16.52
CA ASP A 167 6.37 9.32 15.95
C ASP A 167 7.53 10.32 15.80
N ASN A 168 7.63 10.97 14.63
CA ASN A 168 8.71 11.88 14.21
C ASN A 168 10.11 11.26 13.98
N SER A 169 10.22 9.94 13.86
CA SER A 169 11.50 9.31 13.52
C SER A 169 11.80 9.33 12.01
N ILE A 170 13.08 9.43 11.67
CA ILE A 170 13.60 9.37 10.29
C ILE A 170 13.13 8.11 9.54
N GLY A 171 12.84 7.01 10.24
CA GLY A 171 12.32 5.80 9.60
C GLY A 171 10.88 5.94 9.11
N MET A 172 10.02 6.74 9.76
CA MET A 172 8.67 7.02 9.22
C MET A 172 8.74 7.87 7.96
N VAL A 173 9.63 8.87 7.91
CA VAL A 173 9.93 9.66 6.71
C VAL A 173 10.28 8.72 5.55
N LEU A 174 11.18 7.76 5.80
CA LEU A 174 11.61 6.78 4.81
C LEU A 174 10.46 5.88 4.33
N ILE A 175 9.62 5.38 5.23
CA ILE A 175 8.51 4.49 4.85
C ILE A 175 7.49 5.23 3.98
N TYR A 176 7.14 6.47 4.33
CA TYR A 176 6.20 7.27 3.53
C TYR A 176 6.78 7.63 2.16
N LEU A 177 8.07 7.94 2.11
CA LEU A 177 8.78 8.20 0.87
C LEU A 177 8.75 6.97 -0.06
N ILE A 178 9.05 5.77 0.46
CA ILE A 178 8.99 4.53 -0.32
C ILE A 178 7.57 4.28 -0.84
N ILE A 179 6.55 4.36 0.02
CA ILE A 179 5.15 4.09 -0.39
C ILE A 179 4.71 5.06 -1.50
N ALA A 180 5.06 6.34 -1.39
CA ALA A 180 4.69 7.35 -2.36
C ALA A 180 5.39 7.16 -3.72
N GLU A 181 6.70 6.89 -3.74
CA GLU A 181 7.43 6.69 -5.00
C GLU A 181 6.93 5.45 -5.74
N PHE A 182 6.73 4.34 -5.03
CA PHE A 182 6.11 3.15 -5.62
C PHE A 182 4.70 3.43 -6.16
N GLY A 183 3.90 4.22 -5.45
CA GLY A 183 2.56 4.62 -5.89
C GLY A 183 2.58 5.41 -7.20
N ILE A 184 3.51 6.34 -7.34
CA ILE A 184 3.66 7.15 -8.56
C ILE A 184 4.05 6.29 -9.75
N PHE A 185 5.09 5.45 -9.62
CA PHE A 185 5.51 4.55 -10.70
C PHE A 185 4.47 3.45 -11.03
N SER A 186 3.53 3.17 -10.13
CA SER A 186 2.41 2.26 -10.39
C SER A 186 1.22 2.94 -11.07
N SER A 187 1.27 4.26 -11.31
CA SER A 187 0.18 5.06 -11.90
C SER A 187 0.67 5.82 -13.14
N LYS A 188 -0.25 6.20 -14.04
CA LYS A 188 0.11 7.12 -15.14
C LYS A 188 0.21 8.54 -14.60
N THR A 189 1.42 9.06 -14.48
CA THR A 189 1.68 10.46 -14.17
C THR A 189 1.92 11.30 -15.43
N ILE A 190 1.81 12.61 -15.28
CA ILE A 190 2.10 13.59 -16.31
C ILE A 190 3.41 14.27 -15.93
N PRO A 191 4.53 13.95 -16.60
CA PRO A 191 5.80 14.61 -16.34
C PRO A 191 5.80 16.03 -16.90
N ALA A 192 6.81 16.82 -16.51
CA ALA A 192 6.97 18.17 -17.04
C ALA A 192 7.25 18.15 -18.55
N VAL A 193 6.68 19.13 -19.27
CA VAL A 193 6.80 19.25 -20.75
C VAL A 193 8.25 19.33 -21.23
N ASN A 194 9.14 19.91 -20.41
CA ASN A 194 10.57 19.91 -20.64
C ASN A 194 11.35 19.97 -19.32
N ALA A 195 12.65 19.71 -19.40
CA ALA A 195 13.54 19.61 -18.23
C ALA A 195 13.65 20.94 -17.45
N LEU A 196 13.62 22.07 -18.15
CA LEU A 196 13.79 23.39 -17.53
C LEU A 196 12.55 23.77 -16.70
N THR A 197 11.36 23.47 -17.22
CA THR A 197 10.09 23.59 -16.50
C THR A 197 10.07 22.66 -15.28
N GLY A 198 10.50 21.42 -15.43
CA GLY A 198 10.59 20.46 -14.32
C GLY A 198 11.55 20.89 -13.21
N LEU A 199 12.73 21.37 -13.59
CA LEU A 199 13.71 21.95 -12.65
C LEU A 199 13.12 23.16 -11.92
N SER A 200 12.41 24.03 -12.62
CA SER A 200 11.74 25.19 -12.01
C SER A 200 10.71 24.76 -10.97
N PHE A 201 9.87 23.77 -11.28
CA PHE A 201 8.91 23.23 -10.32
C PHE A 201 9.59 22.60 -9.11
N PHE A 202 10.69 21.88 -9.32
CA PHE A 202 11.47 21.30 -8.23
C PHE A 202 12.06 22.36 -7.31
N LEU A 203 12.66 23.42 -7.86
CA LEU A 203 13.19 24.53 -7.07
C LEU A 203 12.10 25.25 -6.27
N ILE A 204 10.96 25.53 -6.90
CA ILE A 204 9.79 26.11 -6.22
C ILE A 204 9.33 25.20 -5.08
N PHE A 205 9.25 23.90 -5.31
CA PHE A 205 8.91 22.92 -4.29
C PHE A 205 9.89 22.94 -3.11
N ILE A 206 11.20 22.97 -3.37
CA ILE A 206 12.22 23.03 -2.30
C ILE A 206 12.06 24.31 -1.47
N ILE A 207 11.81 25.45 -2.10
CA ILE A 207 11.55 26.72 -1.40
C ILE A 207 10.33 26.57 -0.49
N PHE A 208 9.21 26.05 -1.01
CA PHE A 208 8.00 25.82 -0.21
C PHE A 208 8.22 24.80 0.91
N ALA A 209 9.00 23.75 0.68
CA ALA A 209 9.34 22.75 1.69
C ALA A 209 10.12 23.38 2.86
N VAL A 210 11.09 24.24 2.57
CA VAL A 210 11.85 24.98 3.60
C VAL A 210 10.95 25.94 4.37
N ILE A 211 10.05 26.66 3.69
CA ILE A 211 9.06 27.54 4.33
C ILE A 211 8.13 26.71 5.23
N PHE A 212 7.61 25.60 4.74
CA PHE A 212 6.75 24.68 5.49
C PHE A 212 7.45 24.18 6.76
N ILE A 213 8.73 23.81 6.67
CA ILE A 213 9.52 23.38 7.83
C ILE A 213 9.62 24.50 8.86
N LYS A 214 9.89 25.74 8.42
CA LYS A 214 9.95 26.91 9.31
C LYS A 214 8.63 27.17 10.03
N LEU A 215 7.50 26.87 9.41
CA LEU A 215 6.16 27.11 9.97
C LEU A 215 5.66 25.96 10.86
N THR A 216 5.97 24.72 10.52
CA THR A 216 5.33 23.54 11.14
C THR A 216 6.23 22.84 12.16
N TYR A 217 7.55 22.84 11.98
CA TYR A 217 8.46 22.12 12.88
C TYR A 217 8.81 22.97 14.11
N VAL A 218 8.86 22.35 15.29
CA VAL A 218 9.36 22.99 16.52
C VAL A 218 10.81 23.38 16.38
N ASN A 219 11.61 22.44 15.86
CA ASN A 219 13.03 22.60 15.68
C ASN A 219 13.34 22.67 14.18
N TYR A 220 13.60 23.87 13.68
CA TYR A 220 13.90 24.14 12.28
C TYR A 220 15.03 23.25 11.74
N PHE A 221 16.15 23.14 12.47
CA PHE A 221 17.30 22.32 12.06
C PHE A 221 16.98 20.83 11.97
N THR A 222 16.07 20.31 12.80
CA THR A 222 15.65 18.91 12.73
C THR A 222 14.82 18.67 11.47
N GLY A 223 13.87 19.56 11.16
CA GLY A 223 13.10 19.48 9.92
C GLY A 223 13.97 19.58 8.67
N LEU A 224 14.99 20.45 8.69
CA LEU A 224 15.94 20.56 7.57
C LEU A 224 16.77 19.28 7.37
N LYS A 225 17.17 18.61 8.47
CA LYS A 225 17.84 17.30 8.39
C LYS A 225 16.92 16.23 7.82
N HIS A 226 15.63 16.22 8.20
CA HIS A 226 14.65 15.28 7.65
C HIS A 226 14.47 15.51 6.14
N LEU A 227 14.33 16.77 5.71
CA LEU A 227 14.25 17.12 4.30
C LEU A 227 15.49 16.65 3.54
N LEU A 228 16.69 16.96 4.03
CA LEU A 228 17.94 16.57 3.38
C LEU A 228 18.07 15.05 3.26
N PHE A 229 17.75 14.33 4.33
CA PHE A 229 17.82 12.87 4.33
C PHE A 229 16.79 12.25 3.38
N ALA A 230 15.56 12.75 3.39
CA ALA A 230 14.50 12.33 2.48
C ALA A 230 14.87 12.64 1.02
N LEU A 231 15.47 13.80 0.76
CA LEU A 231 15.92 14.23 -0.57
C LEU A 231 16.94 13.26 -1.14
N ILE A 232 17.97 12.92 -0.35
CA ILE A 232 19.05 12.01 -0.80
C ILE A 232 18.50 10.61 -1.05
N LEU A 233 17.75 10.06 -0.11
CA LEU A 233 17.22 8.70 -0.25
C LEU A 233 16.15 8.61 -1.32
N GLY A 234 15.25 9.59 -1.40
CA GLY A 234 14.27 9.68 -2.48
C GLY A 234 14.91 9.84 -3.83
N PHE A 235 15.98 10.64 -3.94
CA PHE A 235 16.66 10.79 -5.22
C PHE A 235 17.25 9.45 -5.68
N ILE A 236 17.95 8.73 -4.80
CA ILE A 236 18.48 7.38 -5.07
C ILE A 236 17.35 6.42 -5.45
N LEU A 237 16.25 6.44 -4.70
CA LEU A 237 15.12 5.55 -4.91
C LEU A 237 14.39 5.86 -6.23
N SER A 238 14.25 7.14 -6.57
CA SER A 238 13.65 7.60 -7.84
C SER A 238 14.47 7.19 -9.06
N ILE A 239 15.80 7.13 -8.95
CA ILE A 239 16.67 6.63 -10.02
C ILE A 239 16.49 5.12 -10.17
N LEU A 240 16.53 4.37 -9.06
CA LEU A 240 16.34 2.92 -9.08
C LEU A 240 14.98 2.56 -9.67
N LEU A 241 13.90 3.12 -9.12
CA LEU A 241 12.54 2.89 -9.59
C LEU A 241 12.32 3.45 -11.00
N GLY A 242 12.90 4.58 -11.34
CA GLY A 242 12.83 5.14 -12.70
C GLY A 242 13.44 4.22 -13.74
N TYR A 243 14.58 3.58 -13.41
CA TYR A 243 15.27 2.68 -14.32
C TYR A 243 14.55 1.32 -14.46
N PHE A 244 14.20 0.71 -13.33
CA PHE A 244 13.63 -0.65 -13.31
C PHE A 244 12.12 -0.69 -13.52
N TRP A 245 11.38 0.27 -12.97
CA TRP A 245 9.92 0.28 -13.00
C TRP A 245 9.39 1.24 -14.06
N GLY A 246 9.97 2.44 -14.15
CA GLY A 246 9.62 3.43 -15.16
C GLY A 246 10.17 3.13 -16.55
N GLY A 247 11.11 2.18 -16.68
CA GLY A 247 11.76 1.85 -17.95
C GLY A 247 12.58 3.00 -18.54
N ILE A 248 12.96 4.00 -17.73
CA ILE A 248 13.66 5.20 -18.18
C ILE A 248 15.17 4.88 -18.28
N PRO A 249 15.82 5.13 -19.43
CA PRO A 249 17.26 4.92 -19.58
C PRO A 249 18.09 5.67 -18.53
N LEU A 250 19.13 5.01 -18.00
CA LEU A 250 20.00 5.60 -16.97
C LEU A 250 20.66 6.91 -17.45
N LYS A 251 20.97 7.01 -18.75
CA LYS A 251 21.49 8.22 -19.38
C LYS A 251 20.55 9.42 -19.23
N ILE A 252 19.24 9.19 -19.19
CA ILE A 252 18.22 10.23 -18.99
C ILE A 252 18.07 10.54 -17.49
N LEU A 253 18.11 9.51 -16.64
CA LEU A 253 17.97 9.68 -15.18
C LEU A 253 19.16 10.39 -14.52
N LEU A 254 20.36 10.25 -15.08
CA LEU A 254 21.58 10.90 -14.60
C LEU A 254 21.90 12.21 -15.35
N SER A 255 21.00 12.67 -16.21
CA SER A 255 21.17 13.92 -16.96
C SER A 255 20.14 14.96 -16.57
N ILE A 256 20.23 16.15 -17.17
CA ILE A 256 19.25 17.21 -16.98
C ILE A 256 17.83 16.77 -17.40
N GLN A 257 17.72 15.78 -18.29
CA GLN A 257 16.43 15.26 -18.72
C GLN A 257 15.68 14.54 -17.60
N TYR A 258 16.31 14.16 -16.49
CA TYR A 258 15.66 13.66 -15.28
C TYR A 258 14.46 14.52 -14.87
N PHE A 259 14.58 15.84 -14.96
CA PHE A 259 13.53 16.78 -14.59
C PHE A 259 12.29 16.73 -15.50
N ALA A 260 12.37 16.10 -16.66
CA ALA A 260 11.25 15.88 -17.58
C ALA A 260 10.64 14.47 -17.47
N THR A 261 10.94 13.73 -16.40
CA THR A 261 10.51 12.33 -16.25
C THR A 261 9.57 12.13 -15.08
N ASP A 262 8.88 10.99 -15.09
CA ASP A 262 8.05 10.54 -13.97
C ASP A 262 8.85 10.32 -12.68
N ALA A 263 10.17 10.13 -12.78
CA ALA A 263 11.05 10.00 -11.61
C ALA A 263 11.13 11.29 -10.78
N LEU A 264 11.08 12.46 -11.43
CA LEU A 264 10.98 13.73 -10.70
C LEU A 264 9.66 13.84 -9.96
N VAL A 265 8.55 13.45 -10.61
CA VAL A 265 7.22 13.49 -10.02
C VAL A 265 7.18 12.57 -8.79
N ALA A 266 7.72 11.36 -8.93
CA ALA A 266 7.86 10.40 -7.84
C ALA A 266 8.62 11.01 -6.65
N LEU A 267 9.78 11.62 -6.92
CA LEU A 267 10.58 12.27 -5.89
C LEU A 267 9.81 13.39 -5.17
N ILE A 268 9.19 14.31 -5.91
CA ILE A 268 8.46 15.44 -5.33
C ILE A 268 7.28 14.94 -4.47
N THR A 269 6.50 13.97 -4.97
CA THR A 269 5.39 13.39 -4.22
C THR A 269 5.89 12.63 -2.99
N GLY A 270 6.98 11.87 -3.12
CA GLY A 270 7.63 11.16 -2.02
C GLY A 270 8.08 12.09 -0.90
N LEU A 271 8.75 13.19 -1.27
CA LEU A 271 9.17 14.22 -0.35
C LEU A 271 7.98 14.89 0.32
N SER A 272 6.98 15.31 -0.45
CA SER A 272 5.78 15.97 0.05
C SER A 272 5.07 15.13 1.12
N LEU A 273 4.84 13.84 0.82
CA LEU A 273 4.15 12.94 1.74
C LEU A 273 5.00 12.67 2.99
N SER A 274 6.31 12.44 2.81
CA SER A 274 7.22 12.17 3.91
C SER A 274 7.32 13.34 4.90
N LEU A 275 7.39 14.57 4.41
CA LEU A 275 7.50 15.79 5.22
C LEU A 275 6.19 16.11 5.94
N PHE A 276 5.07 15.97 5.24
CA PHE A 276 3.75 16.26 5.79
C PHE A 276 3.42 15.29 6.93
N MET A 277 3.57 13.99 6.68
CA MET A 277 3.26 12.96 7.67
C MET A 277 4.26 12.95 8.83
N SER A 278 5.53 13.30 8.59
CA SER A 278 6.50 13.47 9.67
C SER A 278 6.25 14.69 10.55
N SER A 279 5.50 15.70 10.09
CA SER A 279 5.21 16.90 10.90
C SER A 279 4.05 16.69 11.88
N LYS A 280 3.19 15.70 11.62
CA LYS A 280 1.96 15.42 12.37
C LYS A 280 2.14 14.48 13.56
N GLY A 281 3.32 13.91 13.79
CA GLY A 281 3.60 12.99 14.90
C GLY A 281 3.82 13.68 16.25
N LYS A 282 3.13 14.78 16.53
CA LYS A 282 3.11 15.39 17.87
C LYS A 282 1.92 14.90 18.68
#